data_AF-A0AAW1FZ00-F1
#
_entry.id   AF-A0AAW1FZ00-F1
#
_cell.length_a   1.000
_cell.length_b   1.000
_cell.length_c   1.000
_cell.angle_alpha   90.00
_cell.angle_beta   90.00
_cell.angle_gamma   90.00
#
_symmetry.space_group_name_H-M   'P 1'
#
loop_
_entity.id
_entity.type
_entity.pdbx_description
1 polymer ?
#
loop_
_entity_poly.entity_id
_entity_poly.type
_entity_poly.pdbx_seq_one_letter_code
_entity_poly.pdbx_strand_id
1 'polypeptide(L)'
;MCLTELIHICQRFVHGVLSSYYKKDSDVQKDSELQKWMSDIFERGFLSQASTGIPESFTTVAELVKFVTMVIFTCSGQHSAVNAGQYDYGGWMPNNPLTLQRPPPTTKGTTSENTMLETLPAVNATVQIIATVWLLSNQSTDSVFLDKYPEEHFSDEIPCKLIKDFQIDLQVLSEAITDRNKNMEVPYTYLDPKVVENSVST
;
A
#
# COMPACT_ATOMS: atom_id res chain seq x y z
N MET A 1 -12.87 4.28 -6.90
CA MET A 1 -12.95 3.24 -7.96
C MET A 1 -11.64 2.46 -8.11
N CYS A 2 -10.44 3.05 -7.99
CA CYS A 2 -9.20 2.29 -8.23
C CYS A 2 -8.69 1.40 -7.09
N LEU A 3 -8.93 1.78 -5.83
CA LEU A 3 -8.51 0.95 -4.69
C LEU A 3 -9.15 -0.44 -4.72
N THR A 4 -10.45 -0.50 -5.05
CA THR A 4 -11.23 -1.74 -5.11
C THR A 4 -10.80 -2.63 -6.27
N GLU A 5 -10.42 -2.07 -7.42
CA GLU A 5 -9.98 -2.88 -8.56
C GLU A 5 -8.62 -3.53 -8.32
N LEU A 6 -7.63 -2.78 -7.82
CA LEU A 6 -6.29 -3.32 -7.59
C LEU A 6 -6.31 -4.47 -6.58
N ILE A 7 -7.04 -4.33 -5.46
CA ILE A 7 -7.14 -5.40 -4.47
C ILE A 7 -7.85 -6.65 -5.03
N HIS A 8 -8.85 -6.48 -5.90
CA HIS A 8 -9.51 -7.62 -6.55
C HIS A 8 -8.60 -8.32 -7.56
N ILE A 9 -7.76 -7.59 -8.29
CA ILE A 9 -6.75 -8.16 -9.20
C ILE A 9 -5.74 -8.99 -8.39
N CYS A 10 -5.21 -8.43 -7.30
CA CYS A 10 -4.33 -9.16 -6.37
C CYS A 10 -5.03 -10.41 -5.80
N GLN A 11 -6.29 -10.28 -5.38
CA GLN A 11 -7.05 -11.40 -4.81
C GLN A 11 -7.24 -12.54 -5.82
N ARG A 12 -7.56 -12.22 -7.08
CA ARG A 12 -7.70 -13.22 -8.15
C ARG A 12 -6.39 -13.94 -8.40
N PHE A 13 -5.28 -13.20 -8.48
CA PHE A 13 -3.95 -13.77 -8.66
C PHE A 13 -3.59 -14.72 -7.51
N VAL A 14 -3.69 -14.24 -6.27
CA VAL A 14 -3.42 -15.03 -5.05
C VAL A 14 -4.32 -16.26 -4.98
N HIS A 15 -5.61 -16.11 -5.25
CA HIS A 15 -6.54 -17.23 -5.30
C HIS A 15 -6.12 -18.28 -6.32
N GLY A 16 -5.76 -17.88 -7.53
CA GLY A 16 -5.29 -18.78 -8.57
C GLY A 16 -4.05 -19.58 -8.14
N VAL A 17 -3.04 -18.88 -7.61
CA VAL A 17 -1.77 -19.49 -7.19
C VAL A 17 -1.99 -20.42 -6.00
N LEU A 18 -2.66 -19.96 -4.95
CA LEU A 18 -2.86 -20.80 -3.76
C LEU A 18 -3.76 -22.01 -4.05
N SER A 19 -4.79 -21.86 -4.90
CA SER A 19 -5.61 -23.00 -5.33
C SER A 19 -4.86 -23.98 -6.23
N SER A 20 -3.72 -23.57 -6.83
CA SER A 20 -2.86 -24.50 -7.56
C SER A 20 -2.08 -25.44 -6.63
N TYR A 21 -1.75 -25.00 -5.41
CA TYR A 21 -1.00 -25.77 -4.41
C TYR A 21 -1.88 -26.42 -3.34
N TYR A 22 -2.88 -25.72 -2.81
CA TYR A 22 -3.81 -26.22 -1.80
C TYR A 22 -5.17 -26.56 -2.43
N LYS A 23 -5.49 -27.84 -2.55
CA LYS A 23 -6.72 -28.30 -3.25
C LYS A 23 -7.94 -28.35 -2.33
N LYS A 24 -7.71 -28.35 -1.03
CA LYS A 24 -8.72 -28.42 0.02
C LYS A 24 -8.18 -27.83 1.31
N ASP A 25 -9.09 -27.41 2.19
CA ASP A 25 -8.77 -26.81 3.49
C ASP A 25 -7.85 -27.69 4.35
N SER A 26 -7.98 -29.01 4.24
CA SER A 26 -7.10 -29.93 4.98
C SER A 26 -5.63 -29.84 4.59
N ASP A 27 -5.31 -29.35 3.39
CA ASP A 27 -3.93 -29.17 2.95
C ASP A 27 -3.30 -27.97 3.68
N VAL A 28 -4.06 -26.88 3.84
CA VAL A 28 -3.68 -25.70 4.63
C VAL A 28 -3.52 -26.04 6.12
N GLN A 29 -4.46 -26.79 6.69
CA GLN A 29 -4.43 -27.19 8.10
C GLN A 29 -3.22 -28.07 8.45
N LYS A 30 -2.72 -28.86 7.48
CA LYS A 30 -1.59 -29.79 7.68
C LYS A 30 -0.23 -29.15 7.40
N ASP A 31 -0.20 -27.96 6.83
CA ASP A 31 1.03 -27.27 6.50
C ASP A 31 1.65 -26.63 7.75
N SER A 32 2.55 -27.36 8.40
CA SER A 32 3.15 -26.91 9.65
C SER A 32 4.02 -25.67 9.51
N GLU A 33 4.56 -25.38 8.32
CA GLU A 33 5.38 -24.20 8.09
C GLU A 33 4.48 -22.97 7.95
N LEU A 34 3.38 -23.09 7.19
CA LEU A 34 2.38 -22.04 7.06
C LEU A 34 1.74 -21.69 8.41
N GLN A 35 1.39 -22.69 9.22
CA GLN A 35 0.80 -22.43 10.54
C GLN A 35 1.78 -21.72 11.48
N LYS A 36 3.07 -22.11 11.46
CA LYS A 36 4.11 -21.43 12.26
C LYS A 36 4.33 -20.00 11.78
N TRP A 37 4.33 -19.77 10.46
CA TRP A 37 4.44 -18.43 9.89
C TRP A 37 3.31 -17.51 10.40
N MET A 38 2.06 -17.99 10.41
CA MET A 38 0.94 -17.21 10.95
C MET A 38 1.05 -17.00 12.46
N SER A 39 1.43 -18.05 13.22
CA SER A 39 1.64 -17.96 14.67
C SER A 39 2.69 -16.91 15.01
N ASP A 40 3.82 -16.89 14.30
CA ASP A 40 4.89 -15.92 14.51
C ASP A 40 4.41 -14.49 14.22
N ILE A 41 3.64 -14.27 13.14
CA ILE A 41 3.04 -12.96 12.85
C ILE A 41 2.08 -12.55 13.97
N PHE A 42 1.22 -13.45 14.44
CA PHE A 42 0.25 -13.15 15.49
C PHE A 42 0.93 -12.84 16.83
N GLU A 43 1.87 -13.69 17.25
CA GLU A 43 2.56 -13.56 18.53
C GLU A 43 3.54 -12.39 18.56
N ARG A 44 4.32 -12.19 17.50
CA ARG A 44 5.39 -11.18 17.45
C ARG A 44 4.93 -9.86 16.85
N GLY A 45 4.16 -9.93 15.77
CA GLY A 45 3.62 -8.74 15.10
C GLY A 45 2.42 -8.15 15.82
N PHE A 46 1.48 -8.99 16.25
CA PHE A 46 0.22 -8.55 16.89
C PHE A 46 0.17 -8.81 18.40
N LEU A 47 1.29 -9.21 19.00
CA LEU A 47 1.46 -9.36 20.46
C LEU A 47 0.43 -10.30 21.11
N SER A 48 0.01 -11.33 20.37
CA SER A 48 -1.01 -12.29 20.79
C SER A 48 -2.36 -11.65 21.17
N GLN A 49 -2.69 -10.49 20.59
CA GLN A 49 -3.93 -9.77 20.89
C GLN A 49 -5.09 -10.22 19.98
N ALA A 50 -5.96 -11.09 20.50
CA ALA A 50 -7.14 -11.57 19.79
C ALA A 50 -8.10 -10.43 19.35
N SER A 51 -8.10 -9.28 20.04
CA SER A 51 -8.91 -8.11 19.70
C SER A 51 -8.52 -7.45 18.38
N THR A 52 -7.35 -7.76 17.81
CA THR A 52 -6.90 -7.23 16.51
C THR A 52 -7.68 -7.82 15.33
N GLY A 53 -8.31 -8.99 15.51
CA GLY A 53 -9.02 -9.71 14.46
C GLY A 53 -8.11 -10.41 13.44
N ILE A 54 -6.79 -10.41 13.66
CA ILE A 54 -5.82 -11.17 12.86
C ILE A 54 -5.86 -12.64 13.28
N PRO A 55 -5.85 -13.59 12.33
CA PRO A 55 -5.88 -15.01 12.67
C PRO A 55 -4.60 -15.46 13.38
N GLU A 56 -4.71 -16.39 14.32
CA GLU A 56 -3.57 -17.10 14.90
C GLU A 56 -3.11 -18.27 14.01
N SER A 57 -4.04 -18.85 13.25
CA SER A 57 -3.83 -19.99 12.37
C SER A 57 -4.80 -19.95 11.19
N PHE A 58 -4.52 -20.71 10.13
CA PHE A 58 -5.40 -20.84 8.98
C PHE A 58 -6.14 -22.17 8.98
N THR A 59 -7.44 -22.12 8.78
CA THR A 59 -8.28 -23.33 8.69
C THR A 59 -8.78 -23.61 7.28
N THR A 60 -8.86 -22.59 6.42
CA THR A 60 -9.35 -22.72 5.04
C THR A 60 -8.44 -22.08 4.01
N VAL A 61 -8.53 -22.55 2.76
CA VAL A 61 -7.85 -21.92 1.62
C VAL A 61 -8.34 -20.48 1.43
N ALA A 62 -9.62 -20.21 1.69
CA ALA A 62 -10.20 -18.87 1.56
C ALA A 62 -9.61 -17.87 2.57
N GLU A 63 -9.38 -18.30 3.81
CA GLU A 63 -8.70 -17.47 4.82
C GLU A 63 -7.27 -17.14 4.42
N LEU A 64 -6.53 -18.15 3.94
CA LEU A 64 -5.16 -17.96 3.45
C LEU A 64 -5.12 -16.99 2.27
N VAL A 65 -6.01 -17.15 1.28
CA VAL A 65 -6.13 -16.25 0.13
C VAL A 65 -6.39 -14.83 0.58
N LYS A 66 -7.34 -14.62 1.49
CA LYS A 66 -7.64 -13.29 2.01
C LYS A 66 -6.43 -12.67 2.70
N PHE A 67 -5.71 -13.44 3.52
CA PHE A 67 -4.56 -12.95 4.27
C PHE A 67 -3.38 -12.62 3.37
N VAL A 68 -3.01 -13.51 2.43
CA VAL A 68 -1.91 -13.26 1.49
C VAL A 68 -2.23 -12.10 0.55
N THR A 69 -3.50 -11.94 0.14
CA THR A 69 -3.94 -10.75 -0.60
C THR A 69 -3.73 -9.48 0.20
N MET A 70 -4.08 -9.49 1.50
CA MET A 70 -3.85 -8.37 2.40
C MET A 70 -2.37 -8.03 2.52
N VAL A 71 -1.48 -9.03 2.68
CA VAL A 71 -0.04 -8.81 2.76
C VAL A 71 0.48 -8.15 1.48
N ILE A 72 0.19 -8.73 0.31
CA ILE A 72 0.65 -8.19 -0.98
C ILE A 72 0.12 -6.78 -1.18
N PHE A 73 -1.17 -6.53 -0.95
CA PHE A 73 -1.75 -5.21 -1.14
C PHE A 73 -1.19 -4.18 -0.15
N THR A 74 -0.94 -4.58 1.10
CA THR A 74 -0.35 -3.71 2.13
C THR A 74 1.06 -3.27 1.75
N CYS A 75 1.87 -4.21 1.26
CA CYS A 75 3.25 -3.94 0.85
C CYS A 75 3.37 -3.19 -0.49
N SER A 76 2.30 -3.11 -1.29
CA SER A 76 2.33 -2.49 -2.61
C SER A 76 1.34 -1.32 -2.72
N GLY A 77 0.10 -1.59 -3.14
CA GLY A 77 -0.92 -0.58 -3.42
C GLY A 77 -1.23 0.33 -2.23
N GLN A 78 -1.34 -0.22 -1.01
CA GLN A 78 -1.59 0.58 0.19
C GLN A 78 -0.42 1.53 0.47
N HIS A 79 0.82 1.03 0.43
CA HIS A 79 2.01 1.84 0.62
C HIS A 79 2.09 2.96 -0.43
N SER A 80 1.96 2.63 -1.72
CA SER A 80 1.99 3.60 -2.81
C SER A 80 0.93 4.69 -2.64
N ALA A 81 -0.31 4.32 -2.28
CA ALA A 81 -1.41 5.27 -2.09
C ALA A 81 -1.19 6.29 -0.97
N VAL A 82 -0.43 5.94 0.08
CA VAL A 82 -0.16 6.84 1.22
C VAL A 82 1.22 7.51 1.14
N ASN A 83 2.13 6.98 0.32
CA ASN A 83 3.51 7.45 0.22
C ASN A 83 3.71 8.41 -0.96
N ALA A 84 3.25 8.05 -2.17
CA ALA A 84 3.61 8.77 -3.41
C ALA A 84 3.09 10.22 -3.46
N GLY A 85 2.01 10.51 -2.73
CA GLY A 85 1.44 11.86 -2.66
C GLY A 85 2.00 12.76 -1.57
N GLN A 86 2.97 12.31 -0.75
CA GLN A 86 3.43 13.12 0.40
C GLN A 86 3.99 14.47 -0.04
N TYR A 87 4.77 14.55 -1.13
CA TYR A 87 5.27 15.83 -1.65
C TYR A 87 4.20 16.64 -2.37
N ASP A 88 3.29 16.02 -3.12
CA ASP A 88 2.23 16.73 -3.85
C ASP A 88 1.33 17.55 -2.91
N TYR A 89 0.99 16.99 -1.74
CA TYR A 89 0.16 17.66 -0.73
C TYR A 89 0.97 18.31 0.39
N GLY A 90 2.18 17.82 0.68
CA GLY A 90 3.03 18.30 1.76
C GLY A 90 4.08 19.34 1.34
N GLY A 91 4.36 19.47 0.04
CA GLY A 91 5.29 20.45 -0.50
C GLY A 91 4.82 21.90 -0.32
N TRP A 92 3.52 22.11 -0.16
CA TRP A 92 2.94 23.37 0.28
C TRP A 92 2.62 23.33 1.77
N MET A 93 3.54 23.82 2.60
CA MET A 93 3.47 23.73 4.07
C MET A 93 2.13 24.15 4.68
N PRO A 94 1.46 25.26 4.26
CA PRO A 94 0.17 25.62 4.83
C PRO A 94 -0.94 24.56 4.66
N ASN A 95 -0.83 23.67 3.65
CA ASN A 95 -1.75 22.55 3.46
C ASN A 95 -1.47 21.37 4.40
N ASN A 96 -0.23 21.20 4.85
CA ASN A 96 0.17 20.11 5.74
C ASN A 96 1.26 20.52 6.75
N PRO A 97 0.96 21.40 7.71
CA PRO A 97 1.93 21.80 8.73
C PRO A 97 2.12 20.67 9.75
N LEU A 98 3.28 20.01 9.74
CA LEU A 98 3.54 18.88 10.68
C LEU A 98 3.78 19.32 12.13
N THR A 99 3.89 20.63 12.39
CA THR A 99 3.93 21.18 13.75
C THR A 99 3.31 22.57 13.78
N LEU A 100 2.80 22.96 14.95
CA LEU A 100 2.24 24.28 15.20
C LEU A 100 2.93 24.90 16.43
N GLN A 101 3.24 26.19 16.36
CA GLN A 101 3.97 26.90 17.41
C GLN A 101 3.06 27.55 18.46
N ARG A 102 1.74 27.50 18.26
CA ARG A 102 0.74 28.09 19.15
C ARG A 102 -0.43 27.12 19.38
N PRO A 103 -1.12 27.22 20.54
CA PRO A 103 -2.31 26.42 20.78
C PRO A 103 -3.44 26.81 19.82
N PRO A 104 -4.41 25.91 19.59
CA PRO A 104 -5.62 26.23 18.85
C PRO A 104 -6.35 27.45 19.45
N PRO A 105 -6.90 28.35 18.61
CA PRO A 105 -7.66 29.50 19.10
C PRO A 105 -8.93 29.05 19.82
N THR A 106 -9.22 29.65 20.98
CA THR A 106 -10.38 29.29 21.81
C THR A 106 -11.58 30.21 21.62
N THR A 107 -11.39 31.35 20.93
CA THR A 107 -12.43 32.37 20.71
C THR A 107 -12.48 32.74 19.23
N LYS A 108 -13.69 32.85 18.67
CA LYS A 108 -13.88 33.28 17.27
C LYS A 108 -13.58 34.77 17.11
N GLY A 109 -13.08 35.16 15.94
CA GLY A 109 -12.83 36.57 15.60
C GLY A 109 -11.58 37.19 16.23
N THR A 110 -10.75 36.40 16.92
CA THR A 110 -9.50 36.89 17.56
C THR A 110 -8.25 36.55 16.76
N THR A 111 -8.39 35.82 15.64
CA THR A 111 -7.28 35.43 14.76
C THR A 111 -7.07 36.47 13.66
N SER A 112 -5.81 36.78 13.37
CA SER A 112 -5.34 37.56 12.23
C SER A 112 -4.32 36.79 11.39
N GLU A 113 -3.98 37.31 10.21
CA GLU A 113 -2.91 36.76 9.36
C GLU A 113 -1.58 36.64 10.13
N ASN A 114 -1.20 37.65 10.91
CA ASN A 114 0.00 37.58 11.76
C ASN A 114 -0.08 36.41 12.75
N THR A 115 -1.20 36.23 13.43
CA THR A 115 -1.34 35.10 14.38
C THR A 115 -1.30 33.75 13.70
N MET A 116 -1.73 33.66 12.43
CA MET A 116 -1.62 32.45 11.61
C MET A 116 -0.15 32.17 11.27
N LEU A 117 0.59 33.17 10.78
CA LEU A 117 2.02 33.04 10.47
C LEU A 117 2.84 32.68 11.71
N GLU A 118 2.52 33.24 12.88
CA GLU A 118 3.14 32.89 14.16
C GLU A 118 2.77 31.47 14.63
N THR A 119 1.66 30.90 14.15
CA THR A 119 1.25 29.52 14.46
C THR A 119 1.95 28.50 13.57
N LEU A 120 2.23 28.86 12.31
CA LEU A 120 2.88 27.97 11.34
C LEU A 120 4.33 27.63 11.75
N PRO A 121 4.89 26.51 11.26
CA PRO A 121 6.26 26.10 11.58
C PRO A 121 7.32 27.12 11.13
N ALA A 122 8.43 27.15 11.86
CA ALA A 122 9.59 27.94 11.49
C ALA A 122 10.20 27.46 10.16
N VAL A 123 10.97 28.33 9.50
CA VAL A 123 11.55 28.06 8.18
C VAL A 123 12.43 26.81 8.18
N ASN A 124 13.28 26.65 9.19
CA ASN A 124 14.18 25.49 9.31
C ASN A 124 13.40 24.16 9.42
N ALA A 125 12.36 24.11 10.25
CA ALA A 125 11.50 22.94 10.39
C ALA A 125 10.76 22.65 9.08
N THR A 126 10.23 23.70 8.44
CA THR A 126 9.54 23.60 7.14
C THR A 126 10.46 22.99 6.07
N VAL A 127 11.68 23.51 5.94
CA VAL A 127 12.66 23.02 4.95
C VAL A 127 13.03 21.55 5.22
N GLN A 128 13.28 21.18 6.47
CA GLN A 128 13.58 19.79 6.83
C GLN A 128 12.44 18.85 6.45
N ILE A 129 11.21 19.20 6.81
CA ILE A 129 10.03 18.39 6.52
C ILE A 129 9.80 18.26 5.02
N ILE A 130 9.83 19.37 4.27
CA ILE A 130 9.62 19.36 2.81
C ILE A 130 10.69 18.51 2.13
N ALA A 131 11.95 18.61 2.56
CA ALA A 131 13.03 17.78 2.04
C ALA A 131 12.82 16.30 2.34
N THR A 132 12.35 15.95 3.55
CA THR A 132 12.02 14.57 3.92
C THR A 132 10.89 14.01 3.07
N VAL A 133 9.75 14.70 2.96
CA VAL A 133 8.62 14.18 2.16
C VAL A 133 8.94 14.15 0.68
N TRP A 134 9.80 15.04 0.17
CA TRP A 134 10.33 14.96 -1.18
C TRP A 134 11.14 13.68 -1.39
N LEU A 135 12.05 13.37 -0.46
CA LEU A 135 12.87 12.16 -0.54
C LEU A 135 12.01 10.89 -0.47
N LEU A 136 11.07 10.82 0.46
CA LEU A 136 10.21 9.65 0.65
C LEU A 136 9.21 9.43 -0.50
N SER A 137 8.79 10.50 -1.19
CA SER A 137 7.85 10.39 -2.31
C SER A 137 8.53 10.03 -3.64
N ASN A 138 9.86 10.17 -3.70
CA ASN A 138 10.59 9.95 -4.94
C ASN A 138 10.82 8.47 -5.18
N GLN A 139 10.54 8.06 -6.41
CA GLN A 139 10.82 6.72 -6.86
C GLN A 139 12.34 6.51 -7.03
N SER A 140 12.85 5.37 -6.58
CA SER A 140 14.25 4.99 -6.77
C SER A 140 14.53 4.58 -8.22
N THR A 141 15.81 4.69 -8.63
CA THR A 141 16.24 4.28 -9.97
C THR A 141 16.22 2.76 -10.18
N ASP A 142 16.23 1.99 -9.09
CA ASP A 142 16.21 0.53 -9.05
C ASP A 142 14.86 -0.04 -8.57
N SER A 143 13.80 0.79 -8.53
CA SER A 143 12.46 0.37 -8.13
C SER A 143 11.95 -0.81 -8.96
N VAL A 144 11.33 -1.77 -8.27
CA VAL A 144 10.68 -2.95 -8.87
C VAL A 144 9.17 -2.78 -8.71
N PHE A 145 8.46 -2.67 -9.83
CA PHE A 145 7.01 -2.47 -9.84
C PHE A 145 6.24 -3.76 -9.61
N LEU A 146 4.98 -3.62 -9.22
CA LEU A 146 4.08 -4.73 -8.88
C LEU A 146 3.92 -5.76 -10.02
N ASP A 147 4.07 -5.34 -11.27
CA ASP A 147 3.99 -6.22 -12.45
C ASP A 147 5.33 -6.89 -12.80
N LYS A 148 6.43 -6.60 -12.08
CA LYS A 148 7.78 -7.09 -12.36
C LYS A 148 8.25 -8.10 -11.32
N TYR A 149 8.65 -9.28 -11.81
CA TYR A 149 9.26 -10.35 -11.02
C TYR A 149 10.59 -10.77 -11.69
N PRO A 150 11.69 -10.03 -11.43
CA PRO A 150 12.99 -10.36 -12.02
C PRO A 150 13.58 -11.67 -11.49
N GLU A 151 13.16 -12.08 -10.29
CA GLU A 151 13.55 -13.36 -9.68
C GLU A 151 12.51 -14.44 -9.97
N GLU A 152 12.91 -15.46 -10.73
CA GLU A 152 12.04 -16.58 -11.12
C GLU A 152 11.94 -17.65 -10.02
N HIS A 153 11.17 -17.34 -8.96
CA HIS A 153 10.91 -18.30 -7.87
C HIS A 153 9.93 -19.41 -8.26
N PHE A 154 8.99 -19.12 -9.16
CA PHE A 154 8.07 -20.12 -9.70
C PHE A 154 8.61 -20.71 -11.00
N SER A 155 8.68 -22.03 -11.07
CA SER A 155 9.03 -22.79 -12.27
C SER A 155 7.87 -23.61 -12.85
N ASP A 156 6.79 -23.78 -12.09
CA ASP A 156 5.59 -24.51 -12.49
C ASP A 156 4.78 -23.73 -13.55
N GLU A 157 4.17 -24.45 -14.50
CA GLU A 157 3.42 -23.86 -15.62
C GLU A 157 2.24 -22.98 -15.15
N ILE A 158 1.51 -23.44 -14.11
CA ILE A 158 0.29 -22.76 -13.64
C ILE A 158 0.60 -21.38 -13.03
N PRO A 159 1.47 -21.24 -12.00
CA PRO A 159 1.86 -19.93 -11.48
C PRO A 159 2.47 -19.02 -12.56
N CYS A 160 3.32 -19.55 -13.44
CA CYS A 160 3.92 -18.77 -14.53
C CYS A 160 2.87 -18.19 -15.48
N LYS A 161 1.80 -18.94 -15.77
CA LYS A 161 0.66 -18.43 -16.55
C LYS A 161 -0.12 -17.37 -15.77
N LEU A 162 -0.40 -17.62 -14.49
CA LEU A 162 -1.14 -16.68 -13.64
C LEU A 162 -0.41 -15.35 -13.43
N ILE A 163 0.93 -15.36 -13.39
CA ILE A 163 1.75 -14.13 -13.38
C ILE A 163 1.51 -13.32 -14.66
N LYS A 164 1.48 -13.96 -15.83
CA LYS A 164 1.19 -13.27 -17.10
C LYS A 164 -0.22 -12.69 -17.12
N ASP A 165 -1.20 -13.45 -16.65
CA ASP A 165 -2.59 -12.99 -16.56
C ASP A 165 -2.70 -11.78 -15.60
N PHE A 166 -2.01 -11.83 -14.45
CA PHE A 166 -1.92 -10.72 -13.50
C PHE A 166 -1.28 -9.45 -14.11
N GLN A 167 -0.19 -9.61 -14.87
CA GLN A 167 0.45 -8.50 -15.59
C GLN A 167 -0.49 -7.85 -16.61
N ILE A 168 -1.28 -8.66 -17.32
CA ILE A 168 -2.30 -8.17 -18.27
C ILE A 168 -3.40 -7.41 -17.54
N ASP A 169 -3.92 -7.95 -16.43
CA ASP A 169 -4.95 -7.27 -15.64
C ASP A 169 -4.46 -5.91 -15.11
N LEU A 170 -3.21 -5.84 -14.63
CA LEU A 170 -2.60 -4.58 -14.18
C LEU A 170 -2.44 -3.59 -15.32
N GLN A 171 -2.07 -4.04 -16.52
CA GLN A 171 -2.00 -3.17 -17.69
C GLN A 171 -3.38 -2.58 -18.03
N VAL A 172 -4.43 -3.41 -18.05
CA VAL A 172 -5.81 -2.97 -18.30
C VAL A 172 -6.26 -1.94 -17.25
N LEU A 173 -5.92 -2.15 -15.97
CA LEU A 173 -6.21 -1.17 -14.92
C LEU A 173 -5.46 0.15 -15.14
N SER A 174 -4.18 0.11 -15.53
CA SER A 174 -3.40 1.31 -15.84
C SER A 174 -4.00 2.12 -17.00
N GLU A 175 -4.47 1.44 -18.04
CA GLU A 175 -5.15 2.07 -19.18
C GLU A 175 -6.46 2.75 -18.74
N ALA A 176 -7.28 2.06 -17.94
CA ALA A 176 -8.52 2.63 -17.38
C ALA A 176 -8.26 3.84 -16.46
N ILE A 177 -7.19 3.80 -15.65
CA ILE A 177 -6.74 4.92 -14.82
C ILE A 177 -6.32 6.11 -15.67
N THR A 178 -5.53 5.84 -16.73
CA THR A 178 -5.07 6.85 -17.67
C THR A 178 -6.25 7.55 -18.34
N ASP A 179 -7.25 6.78 -18.80
CA ASP A 179 -8.45 7.32 -19.46
C ASP A 179 -9.32 8.13 -18.51
N ARG A 180 -9.53 7.65 -17.29
CA ARG A 180 -10.25 8.42 -16.26
C ARG A 180 -9.54 9.75 -15.97
N ASN A 181 -8.22 9.73 -15.84
CA ASN A 181 -7.43 10.91 -15.48
C ASN A 181 -7.44 12.02 -16.53
N LYS A 182 -7.72 11.71 -17.81
CA LYS A 182 -7.86 12.73 -18.87
C LYS A 182 -8.97 13.76 -18.59
N ASN A 183 -9.98 13.38 -17.81
CA ASN A 183 -11.15 14.22 -17.52
C ASN A 183 -11.15 14.80 -16.10
N MET A 184 -10.02 14.73 -15.38
CA MET A 184 -9.91 15.25 -14.01
C MET A 184 -9.03 16.50 -13.98
N GLU A 185 -9.46 17.52 -13.24
CA GLU A 185 -8.64 18.72 -12.99
C GLU A 185 -7.38 18.38 -12.19
N VAL A 186 -7.53 17.51 -11.19
CA VAL A 186 -6.42 16.94 -10.40
C VAL A 186 -6.45 15.41 -10.57
N PRO A 187 -5.60 14.84 -11.45
CA PRO A 187 -5.49 13.41 -11.64
C PRO A 187 -5.08 12.66 -10.36
N TYR A 188 -5.64 11.46 -10.15
CA TYR A 188 -5.17 10.56 -9.09
C TYR A 188 -4.32 9.45 -9.70
N THR A 189 -3.03 9.43 -9.41
CA THR A 189 -2.04 8.54 -10.06
C THR A 189 -1.42 7.50 -9.12
N TYR A 190 -1.56 7.65 -7.80
CA TYR A 190 -0.83 6.85 -6.81
C TYR A 190 -1.23 5.36 -6.72
N LEU A 191 -2.24 4.94 -7.47
CA LEU A 191 -2.62 3.52 -7.60
C LEU A 191 -2.55 3.03 -9.06
N ASP A 192 -1.92 3.80 -9.94
CA ASP A 192 -1.59 3.32 -11.29
C ASP A 192 -0.53 2.22 -11.14
N PRO A 193 -0.77 0.98 -11.63
CA PRO A 193 0.23 -0.09 -11.55
C PRO A 193 1.61 0.27 -12.12
N LYS A 194 1.72 1.31 -12.98
CA LYS A 194 2.99 1.85 -13.46
C LYS A 194 3.88 2.48 -12.38
N VAL A 195 3.31 2.88 -11.23
CA VAL A 195 4.03 3.54 -10.14
C VAL A 195 3.92 2.80 -8.82
N VAL A 196 3.15 1.71 -8.77
CA VAL A 196 3.02 0.88 -7.57
C VAL A 196 4.21 -0.07 -7.51
N GLU A 197 5.07 0.12 -6.51
CA GLU A 197 6.18 -0.80 -6.23
C GLU A 197 5.69 -2.13 -5.65
N ASN A 198 6.48 -3.19 -5.86
CA ASN A 198 6.17 -4.54 -5.41
C ASN A 198 6.37 -4.73 -3.89
N SER A 199 7.03 -3.77 -3.22
CA SER A 199 7.33 -3.78 -1.80
C SER A 199 7.42 -2.36 -1.20
N VAL A 200 7.63 -2.28 0.11
CA VAL A 200 7.95 -1.03 0.83
C VAL A 200 9.48 -0.85 0.79
N SER A 201 9.95 0.07 -0.05
CA SER A 201 11.36 0.24 -0.42
C SER A 201 11.89 1.68 -0.26
N THR A 202 11.02 2.63 0.10
CA THR A 202 11.32 4.05 0.30
C THR A 202 11.04 4.49 1.73
#